data_AF-A0A7S3TC19-F1
#
_entry.id   AF-A0A7S3TC19-F1
#
_cell.length_a   1.000
_cell.length_b   1.000
_cell.length_c   1.000
_cell.angle_alpha   90.00
_cell.angle_beta   90.00
_cell.angle_gamma   90.00
#
_symmetry.space_group_name_H-M   'P 1'
#
loop_
_entity.id
_entity.type
_entity.pdbx_description
1 polymer ?
#
loop_
_entity_poly.entity_id
_entity_poly.type
_entity_poly.pdbx_seq_one_letter_code
_entity_poly.pdbx_strand_id
1 'polypeptide(L)'
;KENGSPSMEMPRRSIRPPALYDSCSAEVQPSLRYGISGRSSPDVPVSVDPSESLAEAVCCDTRTQVFAEPQFLFAASDVSLFSKLNQSGTTSFYDSVCGIELFRAPVNRSVDDFYRDTQQHGWPSFRLPEVVLENVLTNTS
;
A
#
# COMPACT_ATOMS: atom_id res chain seq x y z
N LYS A 1 42.88 12.00 -10.15
CA LYS A 1 42.73 10.69 -9.49
C LYS A 1 41.65 10.87 -8.43
N GLU A 2 40.36 10.77 -8.76
CA GLU A 2 39.55 9.51 -8.83
C GLU A 2 39.60 8.76 -7.49
N ASN A 3 38.52 8.53 -6.73
CA ASN A 3 37.15 8.08 -7.05
C ASN A 3 36.18 8.55 -5.94
N GLY A 4 34.90 8.88 -6.12
CA GLY A 4 33.94 8.34 -7.08
C GLY A 4 33.31 7.06 -6.55
N SER A 5 32.39 7.14 -5.57
CA SER A 5 31.53 6.02 -5.19
C SER A 5 30.08 6.49 -5.07
N PRO A 6 29.27 6.39 -6.14
CA PRO A 6 27.83 6.40 -5.98
C PRO A 6 27.44 5.03 -5.45
N SER A 7 26.92 4.97 -4.23
CA SER A 7 26.15 3.81 -3.78
C SER A 7 24.93 3.68 -4.68
N MET A 8 25.05 2.94 -5.78
CA MET A 8 23.90 2.41 -6.48
C MET A 8 23.28 1.39 -5.55
N GLU A 9 22.24 1.80 -4.82
CA GLU A 9 21.24 0.84 -4.34
C GLU A 9 20.77 0.07 -5.56
N MET A 10 21.15 -1.21 -5.66
CA MET A 10 20.53 -2.10 -6.63
C MET A 10 19.05 -2.16 -6.26
N PRO A 11 18.11 -1.91 -7.18
CA PRO A 11 16.70 -2.10 -6.88
C PRO A 11 16.54 -3.56 -6.45
N ARG A 12 16.10 -3.77 -5.20
CA ARG A 12 15.78 -5.11 -4.73
C ARG A 12 14.76 -5.69 -5.72
N ARG A 13 15.08 -6.87 -6.23
CA ARG A 13 14.20 -7.61 -7.11
C ARG A 13 12.90 -7.90 -6.34
N SER A 14 11.75 -7.64 -6.93
CA SER A 14 10.47 -8.03 -6.33
C SER A 14 10.50 -9.54 -6.09
N ILE A 15 10.11 -9.97 -4.89
CA ILE A 15 10.04 -11.37 -4.51
C ILE A 15 8.57 -11.70 -4.37
N ARG A 16 8.05 -12.32 -5.43
CA ARG A 16 6.74 -12.93 -5.44
C ARG A 16 6.68 -14.03 -4.37
N PRO A 17 5.53 -14.19 -3.68
CA PRO A 17 5.32 -15.35 -2.82
C PRO A 17 5.55 -16.66 -3.58
N PRO A 18 5.79 -17.78 -2.88
CA PRO A 18 5.82 -19.09 -3.52
C PRO A 18 4.54 -19.33 -4.33
N ALA A 19 4.63 -19.96 -5.50
CA ALA A 19 3.50 -20.12 -6.43
C ALA A 19 2.23 -20.75 -5.82
N LEU A 20 2.36 -21.55 -4.75
CA LEU A 20 1.24 -22.10 -4.00
C LEU A 20 0.41 -21.01 -3.27
N TYR A 21 1.07 -19.94 -2.84
CA TYR A 21 0.49 -18.87 -2.04
C TYR A 21 0.29 -17.57 -2.80
N ASP A 22 0.82 -17.47 -4.02
CA ASP A 22 0.81 -16.26 -4.83
C ASP A 22 -0.54 -16.04 -5.53
N SER A 23 -1.26 -15.00 -5.12
CA SER A 23 -2.57 -14.61 -5.68
C SER A 23 -2.48 -13.57 -6.80
N CYS A 24 -1.32 -12.94 -6.99
CA CYS A 24 -1.18 -11.81 -7.90
C CYS A 24 -0.94 -12.24 -9.34
N SER A 25 -1.32 -11.41 -10.32
CA SER A 25 -1.03 -11.66 -11.74
C SER A 25 0.33 -11.11 -12.18
N ALA A 26 0.88 -10.11 -11.47
CA ALA A 26 2.19 -9.49 -11.75
C ALA A 26 2.94 -9.07 -10.47
N GLU A 27 4.24 -8.80 -10.57
CA GLU A 27 5.05 -8.27 -9.47
C GLU A 27 4.47 -6.96 -8.93
N VAL A 28 4.70 -6.69 -7.64
CA VAL A 28 4.39 -5.38 -7.06
C VAL A 28 5.22 -4.33 -7.79
N GLN A 29 4.61 -3.18 -8.08
CA GLN A 29 5.28 -2.09 -8.78
C GLN A 29 6.54 -1.63 -8.02
N PRO A 30 7.66 -1.36 -8.72
CA PRO A 30 8.95 -1.14 -8.07
C PRO A 30 9.02 0.16 -7.23
N SER A 31 8.22 1.16 -7.56
CA SER A 31 8.29 2.51 -6.98
C SER A 31 6.94 2.96 -6.41
N LEU A 32 6.45 2.23 -5.41
CA LEU A 32 5.24 2.58 -4.67
C LEU A 32 5.40 3.90 -3.93
N ARG A 33 4.29 4.65 -3.88
CA ARG A 33 4.21 5.95 -3.22
C ARG A 33 4.21 5.81 -1.70
N TYR A 34 4.23 6.96 -1.03
CA TYR A 34 4.06 7.07 0.42
C TYR A 34 5.06 6.24 1.24
N GLY A 35 6.27 6.01 0.74
CA GLY A 35 7.31 5.28 1.47
C GLY A 35 7.15 3.76 1.51
N ILE A 36 6.12 3.19 0.86
CA ILE A 36 5.83 1.75 0.92
C ILE A 36 6.95 0.91 0.29
N SER A 37 7.59 1.36 -0.79
CA SER A 37 8.77 0.67 -1.35
C SER A 37 9.95 0.57 -0.36
N GLY A 38 9.98 1.40 0.68
CA GLY A 38 10.98 1.31 1.76
C GLY A 38 10.68 0.22 2.80
N ARG A 39 9.49 -0.39 2.77
CA ARG A 39 9.06 -1.44 3.71
C ARG A 39 9.49 -2.82 3.23
N SER A 40 10.79 -3.07 3.34
CA SER A 40 11.43 -4.28 2.81
C SER A 40 11.31 -5.52 3.70
N SER A 41 10.63 -5.42 4.84
CA SER A 41 10.27 -6.54 5.70
C SER A 41 8.76 -6.76 5.63
N PRO A 42 8.29 -8.02 5.74
CA PRO A 42 6.88 -8.32 5.53
C PRO A 42 5.99 -7.89 6.69
N ASP A 43 6.51 -7.76 7.92
CA ASP A 43 5.80 -7.27 9.12
C ASP A 43 4.33 -7.73 9.28
N VAL A 44 4.07 -9.02 9.04
CA VAL A 44 2.74 -9.68 9.14
C VAL A 44 2.69 -10.71 10.29
N PRO A 45 1.50 -11.05 10.83
CA PRO A 45 1.36 -11.95 11.98
C PRO A 45 1.50 -13.45 11.64
N VAL A 46 1.88 -13.79 10.41
CA VAL A 46 2.07 -15.16 9.93
C VAL A 46 3.45 -15.32 9.29
N SER A 47 3.98 -16.54 9.27
CA SER A 47 5.28 -16.82 8.65
C SER A 47 5.16 -16.79 7.12
N VAL A 48 5.78 -15.79 6.51
CA VAL A 48 6.01 -15.67 5.05
C VAL A 48 7.52 -15.68 4.76
N ASP A 49 7.93 -15.58 3.49
CA ASP A 49 9.36 -15.49 3.18
C ASP A 49 9.90 -14.15 3.71
N PRO A 50 10.99 -14.13 4.50
CA PRO A 50 11.54 -12.90 5.07
C PRO A 50 12.10 -11.92 4.02
N SER A 51 12.20 -12.36 2.76
CA SER A 51 12.62 -11.53 1.64
C SER A 51 11.46 -10.84 0.92
N GLU A 52 10.21 -11.22 1.20
CA GLU A 52 9.03 -10.45 0.77
C GLU A 52 9.01 -9.08 1.46
N SER A 53 8.74 -8.02 0.70
CA SER A 53 8.37 -6.72 1.25
C SER A 53 6.99 -6.78 1.91
N LEU A 54 6.66 -5.77 2.70
CA LEU A 54 5.32 -5.61 3.25
C LEU A 54 4.24 -5.60 2.15
N ALA A 55 4.52 -4.96 1.02
CA ALA A 55 3.56 -4.86 -0.07
C ALA A 55 3.35 -6.22 -0.77
N GLU A 56 4.41 -7.01 -0.97
CA GLU A 56 4.28 -8.36 -1.52
C GLU A 56 3.53 -9.29 -0.57
N ALA A 57 3.91 -9.27 0.71
CA ALA A 57 3.26 -10.07 1.73
C ALA A 57 1.77 -9.75 1.84
N VAL A 58 1.38 -8.47 1.93
CA VAL A 58 -0.02 -8.06 2.11
C VAL A 58 -0.86 -8.19 0.84
N CYS A 59 -0.30 -7.85 -0.33
CA CYS A 59 -1.09 -7.80 -1.56
C CYS A 59 -1.16 -9.13 -2.31
N CYS A 60 -0.13 -9.98 -2.19
CA CYS A 60 0.03 -11.15 -3.07
C CYS A 60 0.08 -12.49 -2.33
N ASP A 61 0.33 -12.53 -1.02
CA ASP A 61 0.40 -13.79 -0.30
C ASP A 61 -0.96 -14.19 0.30
N THR A 62 -1.56 -15.27 -0.19
CA THR A 62 -2.83 -15.81 0.32
C THR A 62 -2.81 -16.16 1.81
N ARG A 63 -1.65 -16.43 2.40
CA ARG A 63 -1.51 -16.67 3.85
C ARG A 63 -1.82 -15.42 4.66
N THR A 64 -1.69 -14.25 4.07
CA THR A 64 -1.90 -12.96 4.74
C THR A 64 -3.26 -12.33 4.42
N GLN A 65 -4.04 -12.90 3.49
CA GLN A 65 -5.24 -12.29 2.91
C GLN A 65 -6.31 -11.84 3.93
N VAL A 66 -6.34 -12.46 5.12
CA VAL A 66 -7.25 -12.09 6.22
C VAL A 66 -6.75 -10.92 7.08
N PHE A 67 -5.54 -10.44 6.82
CA PHE A 67 -4.88 -9.34 7.51
C PHE A 67 -4.76 -8.11 6.60
N ALA A 68 -4.42 -7.00 7.23
CA ALA A 68 -3.95 -5.79 6.56
C ALA A 68 -2.48 -5.55 6.93
N GLU A 69 -1.90 -4.52 6.33
CA GLU A 69 -0.68 -3.89 6.83
C GLU A 69 -0.78 -3.52 8.33
N PRO A 70 0.34 -3.31 9.04
CA PRO A 70 0.31 -2.91 10.45
C PRO A 70 -0.60 -1.71 10.72
N GLN A 71 -1.40 -1.79 11.79
CA GLN A 71 -2.25 -0.67 12.20
C GLN A 71 -1.42 0.60 12.39
N PHE A 72 -1.97 1.74 11.96
CA PHE A 72 -1.32 3.05 12.00
C PHE A 72 -0.09 3.22 11.09
N LEU A 73 0.16 2.30 10.14
CA LEU A 73 1.23 2.46 9.16
C LEU A 73 1.17 3.82 8.44
N PHE A 74 -0.03 4.30 8.12
CA PHE A 74 -0.26 5.60 7.49
C PHE A 74 0.35 6.79 8.26
N ALA A 75 0.58 6.66 9.57
CA ALA A 75 1.12 7.69 10.45
C ALA A 75 2.64 7.55 10.69
N ALA A 76 3.26 6.45 10.26
CA ALA A 76 4.70 6.26 10.42
C ALA A 76 5.48 7.40 9.74
N SER A 77 6.62 7.80 10.31
CA SER A 77 7.32 9.02 9.86
C SER A 77 7.75 9.01 8.39
N ASP A 78 8.13 7.84 7.87
CA ASP A 78 8.48 7.60 6.47
C ASP A 78 7.25 7.56 5.55
N VAL A 79 6.10 7.12 6.08
CA VAL A 79 4.84 7.03 5.35
C VAL A 79 4.11 8.37 5.32
N SER A 80 3.81 8.92 6.50
CA SER A 80 3.23 10.24 6.74
C SER A 80 2.13 10.60 5.73
N LEU A 81 1.16 9.70 5.55
CA LEU A 81 0.23 9.72 4.42
C LEU A 81 -0.43 11.09 4.25
N PHE A 82 -1.02 11.61 5.32
CA PHE A 82 -1.82 12.84 5.28
C PHE A 82 -1.01 14.10 5.01
N SER A 83 0.31 14.11 5.26
CA SER A 83 1.17 15.24 4.85
C SER A 83 1.43 15.26 3.34
N LYS A 84 1.21 14.12 2.66
CA LYS A 84 1.47 13.91 1.22
C LYS A 84 0.20 13.94 0.36
N LEU A 85 -0.99 13.99 0.98
CA LEU A 85 -2.26 14.06 0.26
C LEU A 85 -2.53 15.48 -0.28
N ASN A 86 -3.37 15.56 -1.31
CA ASN A 86 -3.90 16.83 -1.79
C ASN A 86 -4.80 17.46 -0.72
N GLN A 87 -4.35 18.55 -0.09
CA GLN A 87 -5.07 19.20 1.00
C GLN A 87 -6.31 19.98 0.54
N SER A 88 -6.36 20.37 -0.75
CA SER A 88 -7.42 21.20 -1.32
C SER A 88 -8.30 20.44 -2.32
N GLY A 89 -8.15 19.13 -2.42
CA GLY A 89 -8.85 18.33 -3.41
C GLY A 89 -8.77 16.85 -3.13
N THR A 90 -9.10 16.06 -4.15
CA THR A 90 -9.12 14.60 -4.04
C THR A 90 -7.78 14.01 -4.45
N THR A 91 -7.37 12.95 -3.76
CA THR A 91 -6.21 12.13 -4.08
C THR A 91 -6.66 10.77 -4.60
N SER A 92 -6.08 10.31 -5.69
CA SER A 92 -6.29 8.97 -6.25
C SER A 92 -5.33 7.95 -5.65
N PHE A 93 -5.85 6.77 -5.33
CA PHE A 93 -5.13 5.63 -4.79
C PHE A 93 -5.24 4.46 -5.77
N TYR A 94 -4.12 3.78 -6.00
CA TYR A 94 -3.98 2.79 -7.05
C TYR A 94 -3.56 1.44 -6.46
N ASP A 95 -3.97 0.37 -7.13
CA ASP A 95 -3.53 -0.98 -6.84
C ASP A 95 -2.00 -1.09 -6.93
N SER A 96 -1.39 -1.77 -5.97
CA SER A 96 0.08 -1.88 -5.86
C SER A 96 0.69 -2.76 -6.94
N VAL A 97 -0.10 -3.58 -7.63
CA VAL A 97 0.36 -4.53 -8.65
C VAL A 97 0.06 -4.03 -10.05
N CYS A 98 -1.21 -3.81 -10.37
CA CYS A 98 -1.64 -3.47 -11.72
C CYS A 98 -1.78 -1.96 -11.98
N GLY A 99 -1.71 -1.13 -10.94
CA GLY A 99 -1.72 0.33 -11.07
C GLY A 99 -3.08 0.91 -11.50
N ILE A 100 -4.16 0.13 -11.45
CA ILE A 100 -5.51 0.64 -11.68
C ILE A 100 -5.98 1.45 -10.47
N GLU A 101 -6.83 2.45 -10.71
CA GLU A 101 -7.34 3.30 -9.65
C GLU A 101 -8.40 2.56 -8.82
N LEU A 102 -8.21 2.47 -7.51
CA LEU A 102 -9.13 1.78 -6.59
C LEU A 102 -10.00 2.77 -5.81
N PHE A 103 -9.40 3.90 -5.37
CA PHE A 103 -10.08 4.86 -4.52
C PHE A 103 -9.74 6.31 -4.87
N ARG A 104 -10.66 7.21 -4.54
CA ARG A 104 -10.53 8.67 -4.65
C ARG A 104 -10.99 9.30 -3.35
N ALA A 105 -10.10 9.88 -2.56
CA ALA A 105 -10.46 10.48 -1.27
C ALA A 105 -9.77 11.83 -0.99
N PRO A 106 -10.43 12.75 -0.27
CA PRO A 106 -11.81 12.64 0.19
C PRO A 106 -12.83 12.94 -0.92
N VAL A 107 -14.06 12.40 -0.78
CA VAL A 107 -15.25 12.77 -1.59
C VAL A 107 -16.42 13.05 -0.64
N ASN A 108 -17.10 14.18 -0.83
CA ASN A 108 -18.21 14.64 0.03
C ASN A 108 -17.85 14.79 1.52
N ARG A 109 -16.56 14.98 1.83
CA ARG A 109 -16.04 15.29 3.18
C ARG A 109 -14.71 16.03 3.08
N SER A 110 -14.21 16.55 4.19
CA SER A 110 -12.90 17.19 4.26
C SER A 110 -11.76 16.16 4.38
N VAL A 111 -10.52 16.60 4.12
CA VAL A 111 -9.32 15.78 4.41
C VAL A 111 -9.20 15.49 5.91
N ASP A 112 -9.61 16.43 6.76
CA ASP A 112 -9.62 16.26 8.23
C ASP A 112 -10.62 15.18 8.67
N ASP A 113 -11.81 15.12 8.05
CA ASP A 113 -12.78 14.06 8.31
C ASP A 113 -12.24 12.70 7.86
N PHE A 114 -11.55 12.63 6.72
CA PHE A 114 -10.87 11.41 6.28
C PHE A 114 -9.75 10.99 7.25
N TYR A 115 -8.98 11.95 7.75
CA TYR A 115 -7.95 11.71 8.76
C TYR A 115 -8.54 11.17 10.05
N ARG A 116 -9.62 11.78 10.55
CA ARG A 116 -10.30 11.33 11.77
C ARG A 116 -10.85 9.91 11.65
N ASP A 117 -11.53 9.59 10.56
CA ASP A 117 -12.05 8.24 10.33
C ASP A 117 -10.89 7.23 10.24
N THR A 118 -9.80 7.61 9.55
CA THR A 118 -8.59 6.79 9.43
C THR A 118 -7.89 6.56 10.78
N GLN A 119 -7.80 7.58 11.63
CA GLN A 119 -7.29 7.46 13.00
C GLN A 119 -8.16 6.56 13.86
N GLN A 120 -9.48 6.69 13.77
CA GLN A 120 -10.43 5.89 14.54
C GLN A 120 -10.35 4.40 14.18
N HIS A 121 -10.19 4.08 12.90
CA HIS A 121 -10.12 2.70 12.44
C HIS A 121 -8.70 2.11 12.48
N GLY A 122 -7.67 2.95 12.36
CA GLY A 122 -6.27 2.55 12.32
C GLY A 122 -5.72 2.26 10.92
N TRP A 123 -6.54 2.40 9.88
CA TRP A 123 -6.17 2.27 8.46
C TRP A 123 -6.93 3.30 7.61
N PRO A 124 -6.41 3.68 6.41
CA PRO A 124 -7.14 4.53 5.48
C PRO A 124 -8.55 4.01 5.23
N SER A 125 -9.55 4.77 5.71
CA SER A 125 -10.95 4.34 5.71
C SER A 125 -11.73 5.07 4.62
N PHE A 126 -12.01 4.35 3.53
CA PHE A 126 -12.75 4.86 2.37
C PHE A 126 -14.25 4.65 2.52
N ARG A 127 -15.05 5.66 2.14
CA ARG A 127 -16.51 5.57 2.06
C ARG A 127 -16.95 5.11 0.68
N LEU A 128 -18.18 4.62 0.54
CA LEU A 128 -18.70 4.13 -0.74
C LEU A 128 -18.52 5.11 -1.93
N PRO A 129 -18.76 6.43 -1.80
CA PRO A 129 -18.51 7.39 -2.89
C PRO A 129 -17.03 7.57 -3.27
N GLU A 130 -16.11 7.07 -2.45
CA GLU A 130 -14.66 7.14 -2.66
C GLU A 130 -14.12 5.87 -3.34
N VAL A 131 -14.96 4.86 -3.58
CA VAL A 131 -14.59 3.59 -4.22
C VAL A 131 -14.83 3.68 -5.73
N VAL A 132 -13.83 3.29 -6.52
CA VAL A 132 -13.98 3.08 -7.96
C VAL A 132 -14.58 1.69 -8.18
N LEU A 133 -15.91 1.59 -8.13
CA LEU A 133 -16.65 0.32 -8.08
C LEU A 133 -16.36 -0.64 -9.25
N GLU A 134 -16.01 -0.12 -10.43
CA GLU A 134 -15.61 -0.94 -11.58
C GLU A 134 -14.30 -1.72 -11.36
N ASN A 135 -13.46 -1.29 -10.40
CA ASN A 135 -12.15 -1.87 -10.10
C ASN A 135 -12.08 -2.58 -8.74
N VAL A 136 -13.13 -2.49 -7.91
CA VAL A 136 -13.14 -3.05 -6.54
C VAL A 136 -14.30 -4.03 -6.37
N LEU A 137 -13.97 -5.28 -6.05
CA LEU A 137 -14.96 -6.28 -5.65
C LEU A 137 -15.45 -5.96 -4.23
N THR A 138 -16.73 -5.64 -4.13
CA THR A 138 -17.42 -5.35 -2.88
C THR A 138 -18.46 -6.43 -2.62
N ASN A 139 -18.78 -6.70 -1.35
CA ASN A 139 -19.79 -7.70 -0.98
C ASN A 139 -21.24 -7.20 -1.16
N THR A 140 -21.45 -6.04 -1.77
CA THR A 140 -22.77 -5.54 -2.14
C THR A 140 -23.40 -6.50 -3.15
N SER A 141 -24.31 -7.32 -2.63
CA SER A 141 -25.23 -8.19 -3.39
C SER A 141 -26.40 -7.39 -3.94
#